data_AF-A0A3M2TAD5-F1
#
_entry.id   AF-A0A3M2TAD5-F1
#
_cell.length_a   1.000
_cell.length_b   1.000
_cell.length_c   1.000
_cell.angle_alpha   90.00
_cell.angle_beta   90.00
_cell.angle_gamma   90.00
#
_symmetry.space_group_name_H-M   'P 1'
#
loop_
_entity.id
_entity.type
_entity.pdbx_description
1 polymer ?
#
loop_
_entity_poly.entity_id
_entity_poly.type
_entity_poly.pdbx_seq_one_letter_code
_entity_poly.pdbx_strand_id
1 'polypeptide(L)'
;MASLLIRMGKADDAEEMLKRCPSLKDFTDETFLKTGNPRFSGDMILISRIRLRQGRYNDALNYASKALAFRRECLGERLKVCDSLYEVADVLNKGGNTALAM
;
A
#
# COMPACT_ATOMS: atom_id res chain seq x y z
N MET A 1 -11.39 7.32 -6.64
CA MET A 1 -12.66 6.75 -6.15
C MET A 1 -12.45 5.74 -5.03
N ALA A 2 -11.54 4.76 -5.15
CA ALA A 2 -11.21 3.82 -4.05
C ALA A 2 -10.84 4.52 -2.74
N SER A 3 -10.04 5.59 -2.78
CA SER A 3 -9.72 6.39 -1.59
C SER A 3 -10.94 6.99 -0.89
N LEU A 4 -11.99 7.35 -1.63
CA LEU A 4 -13.25 7.84 -1.06
C LEU A 4 -14.03 6.68 -0.42
N LEU A 5 -14.10 5.52 -1.07
CA LEU A 5 -14.73 4.32 -0.53
C LEU A 5 -14.10 3.89 0.80
N ILE A 6 -12.76 3.92 0.89
CA ILE A 6 -12.03 3.71 2.15
C ILE A 6 -12.44 4.71 3.23
N ARG A 7 -12.56 6.01 2.89
CA ARG A 7 -13.01 7.04 3.85
C ARG A 7 -14.44 6.83 4.32
N MET A 8 -15.30 6.26 3.47
CA MET A 8 -16.68 5.89 3.79
C MET A 8 -16.79 4.57 4.56
N GLY A 9 -15.68 3.89 4.88
CA GLY A 9 -15.70 2.59 5.55
C GLY A 9 -16.02 1.41 4.63
N LYS A 10 -16.10 1.64 3.32
CA LYS A 10 -16.45 0.64 2.29
C LYS A 10 -15.18 0.06 1.67
N ALA A 11 -14.40 -0.68 2.46
CA ALA A 11 -13.13 -1.20 2.02
C ALA A 11 -13.27 -2.31 0.96
N ASP A 12 -14.30 -3.14 1.06
CA ASP A 12 -14.56 -4.21 0.09
C ASP A 12 -14.98 -3.66 -1.28
N ASP A 13 -15.86 -2.65 -1.31
CA ASP A 13 -16.21 -1.92 -2.54
C ASP A 13 -14.97 -1.28 -3.17
N ALA A 14 -14.03 -0.77 -2.35
CA ALA A 14 -12.79 -0.18 -2.84
C ALA A 14 -11.91 -1.24 -3.54
N GLU A 15 -11.80 -2.44 -2.95
CA GLU A 15 -11.08 -3.55 -3.58
C GLU A 15 -11.74 -4.00 -4.88
N GLU A 16 -13.06 -4.16 -4.89
CA GLU A 16 -13.78 -4.57 -6.10
C GLU A 16 -13.58 -3.56 -7.23
N MET A 17 -13.60 -2.27 -6.89
CA MET A 17 -13.32 -1.20 -7.85
C MET A 17 -11.89 -1.30 -8.41
N LEU A 18 -10.89 -1.64 -7.59
CA LEU A 18 -9.51 -1.85 -8.09
C LEU A 18 -9.41 -3.08 -9.00
N LYS A 19 -10.09 -4.19 -8.69
CA LYS A 19 -10.11 -5.40 -9.53
C LYS A 19 -10.71 -5.15 -10.92
N ARG A 20 -11.63 -4.20 -11.03
CA ARG A 20 -12.24 -3.78 -12.31
C ARG A 20 -11.35 -2.84 -13.11
N CYS A 21 -10.28 -2.30 -12.52
CA CYS A 21 -9.35 -1.42 -13.21
C CYS A 21 -8.43 -2.25 -14.11
N PRO A 22 -8.44 -2.09 -15.45
CA PRO A 22 -7.65 -2.94 -16.36
C PRO A 22 -6.16 -2.87 -16.09
N SER A 23 -5.66 -1.70 -15.64
CA SER A 23 -4.27 -1.61 -15.21
C SER A 23 -4.06 -2.53 -14.02
N LEU A 24 -4.89 -2.50 -12.97
CA LEU A 24 -4.65 -3.25 -11.73
C LEU A 24 -5.21 -4.70 -11.69
N LYS A 25 -5.91 -5.15 -12.73
CA LYS A 25 -6.60 -6.45 -12.74
C LYS A 25 -5.64 -7.65 -12.66
N ASP A 26 -4.52 -7.57 -13.38
CA ASP A 26 -3.48 -8.61 -13.43
C ASP A 26 -2.21 -8.17 -12.67
N PHE A 27 -2.37 -7.24 -11.71
CA PHE A 27 -1.24 -6.68 -10.97
C PHE A 27 -0.69 -7.65 -9.95
N THR A 28 0.58 -8.03 -10.14
CA THR A 28 1.36 -8.84 -9.21
C THR A 28 2.49 -8.02 -8.59
N ASP A 29 3.00 -8.48 -7.45
CA ASP A 29 4.14 -7.85 -6.78
C ASP A 29 5.39 -7.78 -7.69
N GLU A 30 5.55 -8.73 -8.61
CA GLU A 30 6.63 -8.72 -9.60
C GLU A 30 6.45 -7.66 -10.68
N THR A 31 5.23 -7.40 -11.15
CA THR A 31 4.97 -6.37 -12.17
C THR A 31 5.27 -4.98 -11.62
N PHE A 32 4.99 -4.77 -10.33
CA PHE A 32 5.30 -3.55 -9.60
C PHE A 32 6.80 -3.23 -9.55
N LEU A 33 7.63 -4.21 -9.18
CA LEU A 33 9.06 -3.98 -8.98
C LEU A 33 9.82 -3.86 -10.31
N LYS A 34 9.44 -4.62 -11.34
CA LYS A 34 10.15 -4.65 -12.63
C LYS A 34 9.98 -3.37 -13.47
N THR A 35 8.92 -2.60 -13.26
CA THR A 35 8.62 -1.44 -14.12
C THR A 35 9.38 -0.17 -13.77
N GLY A 36 9.94 -0.06 -12.54
CA GLY A 36 10.68 1.15 -12.13
C GLY A 36 9.84 2.44 -12.11
N ASN A 37 8.52 2.36 -12.27
CA ASN A 37 7.66 3.54 -12.38
C ASN A 37 7.13 3.98 -10.99
N PRO A 38 7.49 5.19 -10.50
CA PRO A 38 7.10 5.66 -9.19
C PRO A 38 5.60 5.77 -8.94
N ARG A 39 4.77 5.87 -9.99
CA ARG A 39 3.31 5.91 -9.86
C ARG A 39 2.76 4.66 -9.19
N PHE A 40 3.40 3.53 -9.43
CA PHE A 40 2.99 2.24 -8.90
C PHE A 40 3.19 2.12 -7.38
N SER A 41 4.21 2.77 -6.80
CA SER A 41 4.31 2.86 -5.35
C SER A 41 3.06 3.49 -4.70
N GLY A 42 2.36 4.39 -5.39
CA GLY A 42 1.09 4.97 -4.93
C GLY A 42 -0.06 3.95 -4.90
N ASP A 43 -0.14 3.09 -5.91
CA ASP A 43 -1.16 2.03 -5.98
C ASP A 43 -0.92 0.97 -4.90
N MET A 44 0.33 0.59 -4.62
CA MET A 44 0.67 -0.30 -3.50
C MET A 44 0.23 0.28 -2.15
N ILE A 45 0.46 1.58 -1.91
CA ILE A 45 -0.02 2.24 -0.68
C ILE A 45 -1.55 2.23 -0.62
N LEU A 46 -2.24 2.47 -1.74
CA LEU A 46 -3.69 2.40 -1.77
C LEU A 46 -4.22 0.99 -1.44
N ILE A 47 -3.63 -0.05 -2.03
CA ILE A 47 -3.97 -1.45 -1.73
C ILE A 47 -3.71 -1.74 -0.26
N SER A 48 -2.54 -1.35 0.27
CA SER A 48 -2.21 -1.51 1.70
C SER A 48 -3.30 -0.94 2.61
N ARG A 49 -3.73 0.30 2.35
CA ARG A 49 -4.80 0.96 3.13
C ARG A 49 -6.14 0.23 3.04
N ILE A 50 -6.49 -0.34 1.88
CA ILE A 50 -7.70 -1.16 1.73
C ILE A 50 -7.61 -2.41 2.62
N ARG A 51 -6.49 -3.13 2.51
CA ARG A 51 -6.23 -4.35 3.30
C ARG A 51 -6.27 -4.08 4.80
N LEU A 52 -5.67 -2.96 5.22
CA LEU A 52 -5.68 -2.50 6.61
C LEU A 52 -7.11 -2.28 7.11
N ARG A 53 -7.97 -1.63 6.31
CA ARG A 53 -9.37 -1.38 6.68
C ARG A 53 -10.25 -2.63 6.66
N GLN A 54 -9.81 -3.69 5.99
CA GLN A 54 -10.41 -5.02 6.04
C GLN A 54 -9.88 -5.87 7.20
N GLY A 55 -8.97 -5.35 8.04
CA GLY A 55 -8.33 -6.12 9.11
C GLY A 55 -7.27 -7.12 8.63
N ARG A 56 -6.86 -7.03 7.36
CA ARG A 56 -5.84 -7.91 6.76
C ARG A 56 -4.45 -7.30 6.92
N TYR A 57 -3.96 -7.30 8.16
CA TYR A 57 -2.73 -6.61 8.54
C TYR A 57 -1.49 -7.13 7.82
N ASN A 58 -1.35 -8.45 7.65
CA ASN A 58 -0.19 -9.04 6.96
C ASN A 58 -0.14 -8.62 5.49
N ASP A 59 -1.27 -8.67 4.78
CA ASP A 59 -1.37 -8.20 3.39
C ASP A 59 -1.03 -6.70 3.31
N ALA A 60 -1.58 -5.89 4.23
CA ALA A 60 -1.31 -4.47 4.28
C ALA A 60 0.19 -4.17 4.47
N LEU A 61 0.85 -4.91 5.36
CA LEU A 61 2.27 -4.73 5.68
C LEU A 61 3.15 -5.10 4.49
N ASN A 62 2.81 -6.20 3.79
CA ASN A 62 3.53 -6.63 2.59
C ASN A 62 3.52 -5.53 1.53
N TYR A 63 2.36 -4.93 1.22
CA TYR A 63 2.26 -3.86 0.23
C TYR A 63 2.94 -2.55 0.67
N ALA A 64 2.78 -2.14 1.94
CA ALA A 64 3.42 -0.94 2.46
C ALA A 64 4.96 -1.07 2.43
N SER A 65 5.48 -2.22 2.83
CA SER A 65 6.93 -2.52 2.85
C SER A 65 7.52 -2.51 1.44
N LYS A 66 6.82 -3.08 0.45
CA LYS A 66 7.25 -3.05 -0.96
C LYS A 66 7.27 -1.64 -1.53
N ALA A 67 6.23 -0.85 -1.25
CA ALA A 67 6.20 0.55 -1.66
C ALA A 67 7.34 1.38 -1.04
N LEU A 68 7.68 1.10 0.23
CA LEU A 68 8.81 1.71 0.92
C LEU A 68 10.14 1.35 0.26
N ALA A 69 10.40 0.05 0.06
CA ALA A 69 11.62 -0.44 -0.57
C ALA A 69 11.83 0.17 -1.96
N PHE A 70 10.78 0.14 -2.79
CA PHE A 70 10.79 0.73 -4.12
C PHE A 70 11.12 2.24 -4.08
N ARG A 71 10.46 3.01 -3.20
CA ARG A 71 10.70 4.46 -3.12
C ARG A 71 12.11 4.78 -2.61
N ARG A 72 12.63 4.00 -1.65
CA ARG A 72 14.01 4.15 -1.19
C ARG A 72 15.00 3.93 -2.34
N GLU A 73 14.80 2.87 -3.13
CA GLU A 73 15.66 2.56 -4.26
C GLU A 73 15.62 3.65 -5.34
N CYS A 74 14.43 4.10 -5.74
CA CYS A 74 14.30 5.07 -6.84
C CYS A 74 14.58 6.53 -6.45
N LEU A 75 14.27 6.92 -5.20
CA LEU A 75 14.24 8.34 -4.79
C LEU A 75 15.28 8.69 -3.71
N GLY A 76 15.87 7.68 -3.05
CA GLY A 76 16.62 7.88 -1.81
C GLY A 76 15.73 8.37 -0.65
N GLU A 77 16.34 8.83 0.43
CA GLU A 77 15.64 9.34 1.62
C GLU A 77 15.00 10.72 1.38
N ARG A 78 13.82 10.75 0.76
CA ARG A 78 13.02 11.95 0.46
C ARG A 78 11.62 11.86 1.06
N LEU A 79 10.85 12.95 1.00
CA LEU A 79 9.49 13.04 1.58
C LEU A 79 8.57 11.87 1.21
N LYS A 80 8.60 11.37 -0.04
CA LYS A 80 7.78 10.22 -0.44
C LYS A 80 8.15 8.91 0.27
N VAL A 81 9.40 8.78 0.74
CA VAL A 81 9.85 7.67 1.60
C VAL A 81 9.28 7.83 3.01
N CYS A 82 9.23 9.05 3.54
CA CYS A 82 8.57 9.34 4.82
C CYS A 82 7.09 8.93 4.81
N ASP A 83 6.37 9.22 3.72
CA ASP A 83 4.96 8.79 3.57
C ASP A 83 4.82 7.26 3.62
N SER A 84 5.73 6.52 2.97
CA SER A 84 5.72 5.05 3.02
C SER A 84 6.11 4.50 4.39
N LEU A 85 7.06 5.14 5.09
CA LEU A 85 7.44 4.78 6.45
C LEU A 85 6.25 4.96 7.40
N TYR A 86 5.53 6.06 7.29
CA TYR A 86 4.32 6.30 8.05
C TYR A 86 3.28 5.21 7.83
N GLU A 87 3.05 4.79 6.58
CA GLU A 87 2.10 3.71 6.28
C GLU A 87 2.54 2.37 6.87
N VAL A 88 3.83 2.03 6.82
CA VAL A 88 4.35 0.82 7.48
C VAL A 88 4.12 0.89 9.00
N ALA A 89 4.46 2.02 9.62
CA ALA A 89 4.27 2.22 11.05
C ALA A 89 2.79 2.14 11.47
N ASP A 90 1.88 2.75 10.70
CA ASP A 90 0.44 2.70 10.96
C ASP A 90 -0.11 1.28 10.88
N VAL A 91 0.33 0.50 9.87
CA VAL A 91 -0.05 -0.91 9.73
C VAL A 91 0.47 -1.74 10.90
N LEU A 92 1.74 -1.58 11.29
CA LEU A 92 2.33 -2.31 12.42
C LEU A 92 1.64 -1.99 13.74
N ASN A 93 1.34 -0.71 13.98
CA ASN A 93 0.64 -0.26 15.16
C ASN A 93 -0.78 -0.86 15.24
N LYS A 94 -1.54 -0.81 14.15
CA LYS A 94 -2.90 -1.38 14.09
C LYS A 94 -2.93 -2.91 14.09
N GLY A 95 -1.89 -3.55 13.55
CA GLY A 95 -1.73 -5.01 13.55
C GLY A 95 -1.20 -5.59 14.86
N GLY A 96 -0.93 -4.76 15.88
CA GLY A 96 -0.42 -5.19 17.18
C GLY A 96 1.07 -5.56 17.20
N ASN A 97 1.81 -5.29 16.12
CA ASN A 97 3.24 -5.56 15.99
C ASN A 97 4.07 -4.30 16.29
N THR A 98 3.87 -3.71 17.47
CA THR A 98 4.49 -2.44 17.87
C THR A 98 6.01 -2.51 18.05
N ALA A 99 6.58 -3.70 18.21
CA ALA A 99 8.03 -3.90 18.36
C ALA A 99 8.84 -3.57 17.08
N LEU A 100 8.20 -3.59 15.90
CA LEU A 100 8.83 -3.27 14.61
C LEU A 100 8.50 -1.85 14.11
N ALA A 101 7.67 -1.09 14.85
CA ALA A 101 7.18 0.22 14.44
C ALA A 101 8.07 1.40 14.88
N MET A 102 9.16 1.13 15.61
CA MET A 102 10.18 2.10 16.05
C MET A 102 11.34 2.17 15.06
#